data_AF-A0A958UMH5-F1
#
_entry.id   AF-A0A958UMH5-F1
#
_cell.length_a   1.000
_cell.length_b   1.000
_cell.length_c   1.000
_cell.angle_alpha   90.00
_cell.angle_beta   90.00
_cell.angle_gamma   90.00
#
_symmetry.space_group_name_H-M   'P 1'
#
loop_
_entity.id
_entity.type
_entity.pdbx_description
1 polymer ?
#
loop_
_entity_poly.entity_id
_entity_poly.type
_entity_poly.pdbx_seq_one_letter_code
_entity_poly.pdbx_strand_id
1 'polypeptide(L)' 'MKPDLFEAPDYYNLDELLSEEHKLVRDAARTWVKREVSPIIEEYAQKAEFPNQIINGLAEIGAFGPYIPVEYGGA' A
#
# COMPACT_ATOMS: atom_id res chain seq x y z
N MET A 1 -9.12 15.71 8.52
CA MET A 1 -8.51 15.64 7.18
C MET A 1 -9.53 15.16 6.17
N LYS A 2 -9.40 15.54 4.90
CA LYS A 2 -10.26 14.99 3.85
C LYS A 2 -9.87 13.54 3.57
N PRO A 3 -10.84 12.62 3.41
CA PRO A 3 -10.54 11.25 3.02
C PRO A 3 -9.97 11.20 1.60
N ASP A 4 -9.04 10.27 1.36
CA ASP A 4 -8.52 9.98 0.02
C ASP A 4 -9.56 9.19 -0.79
N LEU A 5 -10.25 9.90 -1.68
CA LEU A 5 -11.29 9.36 -2.55
C LEU A 5 -10.77 9.07 -3.97
N PHE A 6 -9.46 9.11 -4.19
CA PHE A 6 -8.91 8.87 -5.52
C PHE A 6 -9.15 7.43 -5.96
N GLU A 7 -9.71 7.25 -7.16
CA GLU A 7 -9.76 5.96 -7.84
C GLU A 7 -9.04 6.08 -9.18
N ALA A 8 -8.07 5.18 -9.37
CA ALA A 8 -7.29 5.14 -10.60
C ALA A 8 -8.16 4.61 -11.76
N PRO A 9 -8.18 5.28 -12.92
CA PRO A 9 -8.83 4.74 -14.11
C PRO A 9 -8.05 3.55 -14.67
N ASP A 10 -8.75 2.56 -15.23
CA ASP A 10 -8.15 1.41 -15.91
C ASP A 10 -8.51 1.40 -17.41
N TYR A 11 -7.79 2.21 -18.19
CA TYR A 11 -8.06 2.39 -19.63
C TYR A 11 -7.66 1.18 -20.48
N TYR A 12 -6.82 0.29 -19.96
CA TYR A 12 -6.27 -0.85 -20.69
C TYR A 12 -6.71 -2.19 -20.11
N ASN A 13 -7.71 -2.20 -19.23
CA ASN A 13 -8.20 -3.39 -18.55
C ASN A 13 -7.06 -4.20 -17.90
N LEU A 14 -6.09 -3.53 -17.28
CA LEU A 14 -4.95 -4.17 -16.61
C LEU A 14 -5.42 -5.11 -15.49
N ASP A 15 -6.56 -4.82 -14.86
CA ASP A 15 -7.14 -5.66 -13.83
C ASP A 15 -7.49 -7.06 -14.34
N GLU A 16 -7.81 -7.24 -15.63
CA GLU A 16 -8.10 -8.55 -16.21
C GLU A 16 -6.85 -9.44 -16.31
N LEU A 17 -5.65 -8.84 -16.27
CA LEU A 17 -4.38 -9.57 -16.30
C LEU A 17 -3.97 -10.09 -14.91
N LEU A 18 -4.67 -9.67 -13.86
CA LEU A 18 -4.36 -10.03 -12.47
C LEU A 18 -5.23 -11.19 -12.01
N SER A 19 -4.63 -12.13 -11.26
CA SER A 19 -5.37 -13.12 -10.50
C SER A 19 -6.17 -12.45 -9.38
N GLU A 20 -7.14 -13.17 -8.82
CA GLU A 20 -7.90 -12.70 -7.66
C GLU A 20 -7.00 -12.44 -6.43
N GLU A 21 -5.96 -13.24 -6.26
CA GLU A 21 -4.95 -13.04 -5.21
C GLU A 21 -4.16 -11.75 -5.42
N HIS A 22 -3.71 -11.46 -6.65
CA HIS A 22 -3.02 -10.20 -6.95
C HIS A 22 -3.91 -8.98 -6.68
N LYS A 23 -5.20 -9.06 -7.04
CA LYS A 23 -6.17 -7.98 -6.76
C LYS A 23 -6.35 -7.79 -5.26
N LEU A 24 -6.46 -8.88 -4.49
CA LEU A 24 -6.57 -8.83 -3.03
C LEU A 24 -5.36 -8.13 -2.40
N VAL A 25 -4.14 -8.50 -2.80
CA VAL A 25 -2.90 -7.86 -2.31
C VAL A 25 -2.89 -6.36 -2.64
N ARG A 26 -3.21 -6.00 -3.88
CA ARG A 26 -3.29 -4.61 -4.32
C ARG A 26 -4.32 -3.81 -3.51
N ASP A 27 -5.49 -4.38 -3.27
CA ASP A 27 -6.59 -3.70 -2.57
C ASP A 27 -6.29 -3.54 -1.08
N ALA A 28 -5.62 -4.53 -0.46
CA ALA A 28 -5.11 -4.42 0.90
C ALA A 28 -4.08 -3.28 1.03
N ALA A 29 -3.10 -3.23 0.12
CA ALA A 29 -2.11 -2.16 0.07
C ALA A 29 -2.75 -0.77 -0.14
N ARG A 30 -3.68 -0.65 -1.11
CA ARG A 30 -4.40 0.60 -1.39
C ARG A 30 -5.18 1.08 -0.17
N THR A 31 -5.92 0.17 0.48
CA THR A 31 -6.73 0.50 1.67
C THR A 31 -5.86 1.02 2.80
N TRP A 32 -4.72 0.37 3.05
CA TRP A 32 -3.79 0.78 4.09
C TRP A 32 -3.14 2.14 3.77
N VAL A 33 -2.69 2.37 2.52
CA VAL A 33 -2.10 3.66 2.11
C VAL A 33 -3.10 4.80 2.30
N LYS A 34 -4.35 4.63 1.84
CA LYS A 34 -5.40 5.65 1.99
C LYS A 34 -5.68 6.01 3.45
N ARG A 35 -5.54 5.04 4.36
CA ARG A 35 -5.82 5.19 5.79
C ARG A 35 -4.64 5.76 6.57
N GLU A 36 -3.43 5.25 6.35
CA GLU A 36 -2.26 5.54 7.20
C GLU A 36 -1.29 6.55 6.57
N VAL A 37 -1.16 6.57 5.24
CA VAL A 37 -0.13 7.35 4.54
C VAL A 37 -0.70 8.64 3.93
N SER A 38 -1.81 8.57 3.20
CA SER A 38 -2.43 9.75 2.58
C SER A 38 -2.68 10.90 3.57
N PRO A 39 -3.05 10.66 4.84
CA PRO A 39 -3.21 11.74 5.83
C PRO A 39 -1.92 12.44 6.28
N ILE A 40 -0.74 11.87 6.07
CA ILE A 40 0.50 12.45 6.60
C ILE A 40 1.48 12.87 5.51
N ILE A 41 1.32 12.34 4.30
CA ILE A 41 2.39 12.38 3.29
C ILE A 41 2.72 13.80 2.82
N GLU A 42 1.74 14.71 2.72
CA GLU A 42 2.00 16.09 2.30
C GLU A 42 2.92 16.83 3.28
N GLU A 43 2.69 16.68 4.59
CA GLU A 43 3.50 17.32 5.62
C GLU A 43 4.94 16.80 5.61
N TYR A 44 5.11 15.48 5.57
CA TYR A 44 6.43 14.85 5.51
C TYR A 44 7.18 15.20 4.23
N ALA A 45 6.48 15.27 3.09
CA ALA A 45 7.06 15.70 1.82
C ALA A 45 7.59 17.15 1.90
N GLN A 46 6.82 18.09 2.48
CA GLN A 46 7.26 19.47 2.64
C GLN A 46 8.44 19.62 3.61
N LYS A 47 8.51 18.78 4.63
CA LYS A 47 9.63 18.75 5.60
C LYS A 47 10.87 18.03 5.08
N ALA A 48 10.76 17.30 3.97
CA ALA A 48 11.78 16.37 3.49
C ALA A 48 12.20 15.34 4.56
N GLU A 49 11.22 14.84 5.32
CA GLU A 49 11.42 13.87 6.39
C GLU A 49 10.81 12.51 6.04
N PHE A 50 11.38 11.44 6.61
CA PHE A 50 10.82 10.10 6.47
C PHE A 50 9.85 9.78 7.63
N PRO A 51 8.60 9.36 7.35
CA PRO A 51 7.61 9.04 8.37
C PRO A 51 7.85 7.65 8.99
N ASN A 52 8.79 7.54 9.92
CA ASN A 52 9.18 6.27 10.55
C ASN A 52 8.01 5.45 11.14
N GLN A 53 6.92 6.10 11.55
CA GLN A 53 5.73 5.44 12.09
C GLN A 53 5.05 4.49 11.09
N ILE A 54 5.25 4.65 9.77
CA ILE A 54 4.59 3.81 8.77
C ILE A 54 5.24 2.43 8.65
N ILE A 55 6.48 2.25 9.13
CA ILE A 55 7.25 1.02 8.97
C ILE A 55 6.50 -0.17 9.57
N ASN A 56 6.00 -0.04 10.80
CA ASN A 56 5.30 -1.13 11.48
C ASN A 56 4.01 -1.50 10.74
N GLY A 57 3.24 -0.52 10.27
CA GLY A 57 2.03 -0.78 9.50
C GLY A 57 2.30 -1.47 8.16
N LEU A 58 3.40 -1.12 7.48
CA LEU A 58 3.83 -1.83 6.27
C LEU A 58 4.20 -3.29 6.55
N ALA A 59 4.86 -3.56 7.69
CA ALA A 59 5.20 -4.91 8.10
C ALA A 59 3.94 -5.74 8.41
N GLU A 60 2.95 -5.15 9.09
CA GLU A 60 1.69 -5.82 9.43
C GLU A 60 0.88 -6.28 8.20
N ILE A 61 0.98 -5.55 7.09
CA ILE A 61 0.29 -5.93 5.84
C ILE A 61 1.15 -6.82 4.91
N GLY A 62 2.32 -7.26 5.36
CA GLY A 62 3.21 -8.10 4.55
C GLY A 62 3.85 -7.38 3.36
N ALA A 63 4.00 -6.05 3.42
CA ALA A 63 4.57 -5.28 2.31
C ALA A 63 6.08 -5.46 2.15
N PHE A 64 6.76 -6.06 3.14
CA PHE A 64 8.19 -6.32 3.09
C PHE A 64 8.49 -7.76 2.69
N GLY A 65 9.28 -7.92 1.62
CA GLY A 65 9.71 -9.23 1.15
C GLY A 65 8.57 -10.17 0.73
N PRO A 66 7.56 -9.74 -0.06
CA PRO A 66 6.43 -10.59 -0.45
C PRO A 66 6.81 -11.79 -1.33
N TYR A 67 8.05 -11.86 -1.81
CA TYR A 67 8.58 -12.99 -2.57
C TYR A 67 9.41 -13.96 -1.70
N ILE A 68 9.66 -13.60 -0.44
CA ILE A 68 10.42 -14.42 0.48
C ILE A 68 9.53 -15.60 0.88
N PRO A 69 10.05 -16.85 0.88
CA PRO A 69 9.28 -17.99 1.36
C PRO A 69 8.73 -17.79 2.77
N VAL A 70 7.53 -18.31 3.03
CA VAL A 70 6.84 -18.21 4.33
C VAL A 70 7.69 -18.74 5.49
N GLU A 71 8.52 -19.76 5.26
CA GLU A 71 9.45 -20.32 6.25
C GLU A 71 10.49 -19.31 6.77
N TYR A 72 10.72 -18.22 6.04
CA TYR A 72 11.61 -17.12 6.42
C TYR A 72 10.86 -15.85 6.83
N GLY A 73 9.54 -15.93 7.01
CA GLY A 73 8.70 -14.81 7.43
C GLY A 73 8.21 -13.90 6.30
N GLY A 74 8.26 -14.35 5.04
CA GLY A 74 7.54 -13.69 3.96
C GLY A 74 6.02 -13.93 4.03
N ALA A 75 5.27 -13.09 3.32
CA ALA A 75 3.81 -13.09 3.28
C ALA A 75 3.25 -14.12 2.27
#